data_AF-A0A969R943-F1
#
_entry.id   AF-A0A969R943-F1
#
_cell.length_a   1.000
_cell.length_b   1.000
_cell.length_c   1.000
_cell.angle_alpha   90.00
_cell.angle_beta   90.00
_cell.angle_gamma   90.00
#
_symmetry.space_group_name_H-M   'P 1'
#
loop_
_entity.id
_entity.type
_entity.pdbx_description
1 polymer ?
#
loop_
_entity_poly.entity_id
_entity_poly.type
_entity_poly.pdbx_seq_one_letter_code
_entity_poly.pdbx_strand_id
1 'polypeptide(L)'
;MAGYLNVKEGIVSAVRDDGNTKLVQIDAAVNPGNSGGPLINEFGSVVGIVSSKISLQGIEGLGFAIPIGEAVDKLDISIDFTEIEAKRTCGGITASN
;
A
#
# COMPACT_ATOMS: atom_id res chain seq x y z
N MET A 1 7.01 24.75 6.75
CA MET A 1 7.01 24.29 5.35
C MET A 1 6.30 22.95 5.33
N ALA A 2 5.01 22.93 4.99
CA ALA A 2 4.20 21.71 5.03
C ALA A 2 4.55 20.83 3.82
N GLY A 3 5.06 19.62 4.06
CA GLY A 3 5.28 18.64 3.01
C GLY A 3 3.93 18.20 2.44
N TYR A 4 3.66 18.53 1.18
CA TYR A 4 2.44 18.09 0.52
C TYR A 4 2.59 16.62 0.12
N LEU A 5 1.56 15.82 0.36
CA LEU A 5 1.52 14.42 -0.08
C LEU A 5 1.38 14.38 -1.61
N ASN A 6 2.25 13.66 -2.30
CA ASN A 6 2.13 13.44 -3.74
C ASN A 6 1.35 12.15 -3.98
N VAL A 7 0.07 12.30 -4.34
CA VAL A 7 -0.82 11.17 -4.66
C VAL A 7 -0.90 11.02 -6.17
N LYS A 8 -0.77 9.78 -6.66
CA LYS A 8 -1.07 9.44 -8.04
C LYS A 8 -2.31 8.56 -8.06
N GLU A 9 -3.31 9.02 -8.82
CA GLU A 9 -4.47 8.21 -9.15
C GLU A 9 -4.13 7.27 -10.29
N GLY A 10 -4.80 6.12 -10.31
CA GLY A 10 -4.62 5.11 -11.34
C GLY A 10 -5.62 3.99 -11.17
N ILE A 11 -5.67 3.12 -12.17
CA ILE A 11 -6.52 1.93 -12.16
C ILE A 11 -5.68 0.67 -11.98
N VAL A 12 -6.32 -0.35 -11.40
CA VAL A 12 -5.80 -1.71 -11.44
C VAL A 12 -6.13 -2.29 -12.82
N SER A 13 -5.11 -2.51 -13.63
CA SER A 13 -5.28 -2.99 -15.01
C SER A 13 -5.38 -4.52 -15.08
N ALA A 14 -4.63 -5.22 -14.24
CA ALA A 14 -4.56 -6.68 -14.23
C ALA A 14 -4.00 -7.21 -12.91
N VAL A 15 -4.24 -8.49 -12.63
CA VAL A 15 -3.51 -9.24 -11.60
C VAL A 15 -2.68 -10.28 -12.33
N ARG A 16 -1.37 -10.25 -12.12
CA ARG A 16 -0.40 -11.19 -12.71
C ARG A 16 0.13 -12.12 -11.64
N ASP A 17 0.54 -13.30 -12.04
CA ASP A 17 1.24 -14.25 -11.19
C ASP A 17 2.61 -14.47 -11.80
N ASP A 18 3.67 -14.08 -11.09
CA ASP A 18 5.06 -14.25 -11.55
C ASP A 18 5.64 -15.61 -11.10
N GLY A 19 4.79 -16.55 -10.67
CA GLY A 19 5.17 -17.87 -10.20
C GLY A 19 5.68 -17.91 -8.74
N ASN A 20 6.09 -16.75 -8.20
CA ASN A 20 6.56 -16.61 -6.82
C ASN A 20 5.73 -15.61 -5.99
N THR A 21 4.96 -14.75 -6.64
CA THR A 21 4.25 -13.62 -6.01
C THR A 21 3.11 -13.19 -6.94
N LYS A 22 1.93 -12.95 -6.38
CA LYS A 22 0.85 -12.31 -7.13
C LYS A 22 1.14 -10.81 -7.16
N LEU A 23 1.01 -10.21 -8.33
CA LEU A 23 1.31 -8.80 -8.57
C LEU A 23 0.08 -8.10 -9.10
N VAL A 24 -0.24 -6.95 -8.51
CA VAL A 24 -1.27 -6.06 -9.02
C VAL A 24 -0.61 -5.11 -10.01
N GLN A 25 -1.02 -5.18 -11.27
CA GLN A 25 -0.59 -4.24 -12.29
C GLN A 25 -1.42 -2.96 -12.17
N ILE A 26 -0.73 -1.83 -12.11
CA ILE A 26 -1.33 -0.50 -12.09
C ILE A 26 -0.89 0.29 -13.31
N ASP A 27 -1.80 1.12 -13.82
CA ASP A 27 -1.53 2.06 -14.92
C ASP A 27 -0.83 3.34 -14.43
N ALA A 28 -0.62 3.47 -13.12
CA ALA A 28 0.10 4.60 -12.56
C ALA A 28 1.61 4.44 -12.79
N ALA A 29 2.22 5.47 -13.37
CA ALA A 29 3.67 5.51 -13.57
C ALA A 29 4.43 5.35 -12.23
N VAL A 30 5.18 4.26 -12.11
CA VAL A 30 5.99 3.95 -10.93
C VAL A 30 7.37 4.58 -11.07
N ASN A 31 7.65 5.54 -10.18
CA ASN A 31 8.89 6.31 -10.16
C ASN A 31 9.56 6.18 -8.78
N PRO A 32 10.88 6.40 -8.68
CA PRO A 32 11.52 6.62 -7.38
C PRO A 32 10.79 7.76 -6.65
N GLY A 33 10.12 7.45 -5.54
CA GLY A 33 9.30 8.41 -4.77
C GLY A 33 7.85 7.96 -4.50
N ASN A 34 7.24 7.16 -5.39
CA ASN A 34 5.98 6.46 -5.06
C ASN A 34 6.20 4.97 -4.73
N SER A 35 7.39 4.46 -5.04
CA SER A 35 7.87 3.15 -4.60
C SER A 35 7.94 3.07 -3.07
N GLY A 36 7.34 2.02 -2.51
CA GLY A 36 7.16 1.82 -1.08
C GLY A 36 5.90 2.46 -0.49
N GLY A 37 5.16 3.24 -1.29
CA GLY A 37 3.90 3.83 -0.87
C GLY A 37 2.73 2.84 -0.87
N PRO A 38 1.70 3.07 -0.03
CA PRO A 38 0.49 2.24 -0.04
C PRO A 38 -0.34 2.50 -1.30
N LEU A 39 -0.82 1.43 -1.91
CA LEU A 39 -1.92 1.46 -2.87
C LEU A 39 -3.21 1.39 -2.06
N ILE A 40 -4.07 2.41 -2.19
CA ILE A 40 -5.33 2.53 -1.46
C ILE A 40 -6.53 2.47 -2.41
N ASN A 41 -7.65 1.93 -1.93
CA ASN A 41 -8.93 2.02 -2.62
C ASN A 41 -9.71 3.28 -2.22
N GLU A 42 -10.86 3.50 -2.87
CA GLU A 42 -11.76 4.65 -2.59
C GLU A 42 -12.28 4.70 -1.15
N PHE A 43 -12.27 3.57 -0.44
CA PHE A 43 -12.65 3.46 0.97
C PHE A 43 -11.49 3.77 1.93
N GLY A 44 -10.32 4.14 1.42
CA GLY A 44 -9.11 4.39 2.21
C GLY A 44 -8.45 3.12 2.76
N SER A 45 -8.83 1.94 2.28
CA SER A 45 -8.21 0.67 2.67
C SER A 45 -6.97 0.41 1.83
N VAL A 46 -5.90 -0.06 2.47
CA VAL A 46 -4.65 -0.45 1.78
C VAL A 46 -4.88 -1.80 1.08
N VAL A 47 -4.71 -1.81 -0.24
CA VAL A 47 -4.86 -3.02 -1.06
C VAL A 47 -3.51 -3.60 -1.49
N GLY A 48 -2.44 -2.81 -1.42
CA GLY A 48 -1.09 -3.27 -1.74
C GLY A 48 -0.01 -2.24 -1.49
N ILE A 49 1.23 -2.59 -1.83
CA ILE A 49 2.42 -1.74 -1.71
C ILE A 49 3.03 -1.58 -3.10
N VAL A 50 3.12 -0.35 -3.59
CA VAL A 50 3.71 -0.06 -4.92
C VAL A 50 5.21 -0.34 -4.86
N SER A 51 5.75 -1.07 -5.84
CA SER A 51 7.17 -1.42 -5.87
C SER A 51 7.78 -1.13 -7.24
N SER A 52 8.73 -0.19 -7.28
CA SER A 52 9.52 0.14 -8.49
C SER A 52 10.56 -0.92 -8.85
N LYS A 53 10.79 -1.90 -7.97
CA LYS A 53 11.81 -2.93 -8.18
C LYS A 53 11.29 -4.08 -9.04
N ILE A 54 9.98 -4.17 -9.19
CA ILE A 54 9.33 -5.24 -9.95
C ILE A 54 9.27 -4.76 -11.40
N SER A 55 10.23 -5.19 -12.21
CA SER A 55 10.24 -4.98 -13.65
C SER A 55 10.26 -6.35 -14.31
N LEU A 56 9.15 -6.71 -14.95
CA LEU A 56 9.06 -7.94 -15.73
C LEU A 56 9.79 -7.71 -17.06
N GLN A 57 10.64 -8.65 -17.47
CA GLN A 57 11.41 -8.53 -18.71
C GLN A 57 10.49 -8.32 -19.91
N GLY A 58 10.73 -7.25 -20.68
CA GLY A 58 9.94 -6.89 -21.86
C GLY A 58 8.70 -6.03 -21.57
N ILE A 59 8.53 -5.56 -20.33
CA ILE A 59 7.42 -4.68 -19.94
C ILE A 59 7.99 -3.35 -19.46
N GLU A 60 8.00 -2.35 -20.34
CA GLU A 60 8.37 -0.98 -20.01
C GLU A 60 7.11 -0.12 -19.78
N GLY A 61 7.11 0.69 -18.73
CA GLY A 61 6.03 1.64 -18.46
C GLY A 61 4.84 1.11 -17.66
N LEU A 62 4.86 -0.16 -17.20
CA LEU A 62 3.84 -0.68 -16.29
C LEU A 62 4.29 -0.58 -14.83
N GLY A 63 3.35 -0.21 -13.97
CA GLY A 63 3.53 -0.22 -12.53
C GLY A 63 3.09 -1.55 -11.91
N PHE A 64 3.77 -1.96 -10.86
CA PHE A 64 3.39 -3.15 -10.09
C PHE A 64 3.29 -2.84 -8.60
N ALA A 65 2.34 -3.49 -7.95
CA ALA A 65 2.14 -3.46 -6.51
C ALA A 65 2.04 -4.88 -5.95
N ILE A 66 2.61 -5.08 -4.78
CA ILE A 66 2.52 -6.33 -4.01
C ILE A 66 1.21 -6.28 -3.22
N PRO A 67 0.31 -7.27 -3.32
CA PRO A 67 -0.90 -7.36 -2.52
C PRO A 67 -0.57 -7.30 -1.04
N ILE A 68 -1.38 -6.57 -0.26
CA ILE A 68 -1.12 -6.40 1.16
C ILE A 68 -1.15 -7.72 1.93
N GLY A 69 -2.04 -8.65 1.55
CA GLY A 69 -2.10 -9.98 2.17
C GLY A 69 -0.78 -10.74 2.05
N GLU A 70 -0.20 -10.77 0.84
CA GLU A 70 1.09 -11.44 0.62
C GLU A 70 2.24 -10.73 1.34
N ALA A 71 2.21 -9.40 1.43
CA ALA A 71 3.21 -8.65 2.20
C ALA A 71 3.12 -8.96 3.70
N VAL A 72 1.91 -9.03 4.25
CA VAL A 72 1.65 -9.37 5.66
C VAL A 72 2.10 -10.81 5.95
N ASP A 73 1.73 -11.76 5.08
CA ASP A 73 2.11 -13.16 5.21
C ASP A 73 3.64 -13.35 5.14
N LYS A 74 4.32 -12.67 4.22
CA LYS A 74 5.78 -12.77 4.06
C LYS A 74 6.56 -12.11 5.19
N LEU A 75 6.01 -11.06 5.79
CA LEU A 75 6.65 -10.33 6.88
C LEU A 75 6.28 -10.90 8.26
N ASP A 76 5.40 -11.90 8.31
CA ASP A 76 4.89 -12.52 9.55
C ASP A 76 4.34 -11.47 10.53
N ILE A 77 3.60 -10.49 9.99
CA ILE A 77 3.04 -9.38 10.78
C ILE A 77 1.63 -9.76 11.23
N SER A 78 1.42 -9.91 12.54
CA SER A 78 0.07 -9.86 13.12
C SER A 78 -0.33 -8.41 13.34
N ILE A 79 -1.46 -7.98 12.77
CA ILE A 79 -2.01 -6.65 13.05
C ILE A 79 -2.97 -6.78 14.22
N ASP A 80 -2.44 -6.65 15.43
CA ASP A 80 -3.23 -6.67 16.65
C ASP A 80 -3.85 -5.28 16.89
N PHE A 81 -5.12 -5.09 16.53
CA PHE A 81 -5.83 -3.82 16.73
C PHE A 81 -6.04 -3.45 18.21
N THR A 82 -5.66 -4.32 19.14
CA THR A 82 -5.86 -4.20 20.58
C THR A 82 -5.08 -3.03 21.22
N GLU A 83 -3.96 -2.57 20.63
CA GLU A 83 -3.19 -1.42 21.17
C GLU A 83 -3.69 -0.04 20.71
N ILE A 84 -4.55 0.03 19.68
CA ILE A 84 -5.02 1.33 19.17
C ILE A 84 -6.07 1.95 20.10
N GLU A 85 -6.84 1.14 20.82
CA GLU A 85 -7.77 1.66 21.84
C GLU A 85 -7.04 2.20 23.08
N ALA A 86 -5.93 1.59 23.48
CA ALA A 86 -5.16 2.04 24.64
C ALA A 86 -4.55 3.44 24.42
N LYS A 87 -4.17 3.78 23.18
CA LYS A 87 -3.60 5.08 22.82
C LYS A 87 -4.63 6.12 22.34
N ARG A 88 -5.92 5.78 22.28
CA ARG A 88 -7.02 6.77 22.17
C ARG A 88 -7.29 7.49 23.49
N THR A 89 -6.69 7.02 24.59
CA THR A 89 -6.50 7.83 25.80
C THR A 89 -5.37 8.82 25.54
N CYS A 90 -5.67 9.80 24.70
CA CYS A 90 -4.95 11.06 24.69
C CYS A 90 -4.84 11.55 26.14
N GLY A 91 -3.65 12.02 26.53
CA GLY A 91 -3.56 12.90 27.68
C GLY A 91 -4.50 14.08 27.43
N GLY A 92 -5.65 14.08 28.11
CA GLY A 92 -6.47 15.26 28.30
C GLY A 92 -7.67 15.50 27.37
N ILE A 93 -8.38 14.49 26.84
CA ILE A 93 -9.75 14.73 26.36
C ILE A 93 -10.73 13.73 26.97
N THR A 94 -11.38 14.19 28.04
CA THR A 94 -12.58 13.60 28.62
C THR A 94 -13.70 13.61 27.57
N ALA A 95 -14.12 12.45 27.09
CA ALA A 95 -15.44 12.28 26.50
C ALA A 95 -16.40 11.90 27.63
N SER A 96 -17.19 12.87 28.10
CA SER A 96 -18.36 12.60 28.94
C SER A 96 -19.49 12.10 28.06
N ASN A 97 -20.20 11.07 28.53
CA ASN A 97 -21.54 10.72 28.08
C ASN A 97 -22.56 11.76 28.57
#